data_AF-A0A851YZN7-F1
#
_entry.id   AF-A0A851YZN7-F1
#
_cell.length_a   1.000
_cell.length_b   1.000
_cell.length_c   1.000
_cell.angle_alpha   90.00
_cell.angle_beta   90.00
_cell.angle_gamma   90.00
#
_symmetry.space_group_name_H-M   'P 1'
#
loop_
_entity.id
_entity.type
_entity.pdbx_description
1 polymer ?
#
loop_
_entity_poly.entity_id
_entity_poly.type
_entity_poly.pdbx_seq_one_letter_code
_entity_poly.pdbx_strand_id
1 'polypeptide(L)'
;QVTSFQGAAVRSLCASSPHEHPEHGRLVYKGNLAKAVLGVRFFSYSTSIFNLFMVPYIMLKTGVGFDSLLLQAAFYGVIGFFTFVTPVTLHVLTKGYVIRLYYKDDRDTYTAITYNAILAEKATVFHQKDVKIPDITKMFTTFYAKTKSMLVNPTLFPNPQDYHHLMGYDKSSFYFDLEEGKEAGERK
;
A
#
# COMPACT_ATOMS: atom_id res chain seq x y z
N GLN A 1 2.09 -1.08 55.19
CA GLN A 1 1.30 -1.74 54.13
C GLN A 1 1.73 -1.13 52.80
N VAL A 2 2.41 -1.90 51.95
CA VAL A 2 2.92 -1.44 50.66
C VAL A 2 2.13 -2.17 49.58
N THR A 3 1.27 -1.44 48.86
CA THR A 3 0.47 -2.00 47.76
C THR A 3 1.35 -2.15 46.52
N SER A 4 1.70 -3.40 46.22
CA SER A 4 2.39 -3.82 45.00
C SER A 4 1.45 -3.73 43.80
N PHE A 5 1.67 -2.77 42.90
CA PHE A 5 1.01 -2.72 41.59
C PHE A 5 1.71 -3.68 40.63
N GLN A 6 1.03 -4.79 40.36
CA GLN A 6 1.47 -5.82 39.44
C GLN A 6 1.26 -5.30 38.01
N GLY A 7 2.35 -4.89 37.36
CA GLY A 7 2.34 -4.42 35.97
C GLY A 7 1.75 -5.48 35.04
N ALA A 8 0.66 -5.11 34.37
CA ALA A 8 0.01 -5.96 33.37
C ALA A 8 1.02 -6.30 32.26
N ALA A 9 1.29 -7.59 32.10
CA ALA A 9 2.08 -8.12 31.01
C ALA A 9 1.48 -7.65 29.68
N VAL A 10 2.23 -6.82 28.95
CA VAL A 10 1.95 -6.46 27.57
C VAL A 10 1.95 -7.76 26.79
N ARG A 11 0.76 -8.28 26.46
CA ARG A 11 0.58 -9.42 25.57
C ARG A 11 1.19 -9.02 24.22
N SER A 12 2.42 -9.46 24.02
CA SER A 12 3.07 -9.51 22.72
C SER A 12 2.13 -10.24 21.78
N LEU A 13 1.55 -9.52 20.84
CA LEU A 13 0.77 -10.10 19.76
C LEU A 13 1.76 -10.91 18.92
N CYS A 14 1.84 -12.20 19.19
CA CYS A 14 2.43 -13.18 18.30
C CYS A 14 1.85 -12.95 16.91
N ALA A 15 2.61 -12.30 16.04
CA ALA A 15 2.39 -12.37 14.61
C ALA A 15 2.66 -13.83 14.23
N SER A 16 1.57 -14.59 14.11
CA SER A 16 1.57 -15.92 13.52
C SER A 16 2.43 -15.90 12.26
N SER A 17 3.42 -16.80 12.17
CA SER A 17 4.20 -16.99 10.95
C SER A 17 3.18 -17.33 9.85
N PRO A 18 2.98 -16.47 8.85
CA PRO A 18 1.88 -16.68 7.96
C PRO A 18 2.33 -17.78 6.99
N HIS A 19 1.71 -18.96 7.12
CA HIS A 19 1.84 -20.15 6.27
C HIS A 19 2.71 -19.90 5.05
N GLU A 20 3.96 -20.38 5.08
CA GLU A 20 4.66 -20.62 3.82
C GLU A 20 3.85 -21.69 3.11
N HIS A 21 3.24 -21.31 1.98
CA HIS A 21 2.53 -22.24 1.12
C HIS A 21 3.52 -22.70 0.04
N PRO A 22 4.28 -23.78 0.27
CA PRO A 22 5.27 -24.26 -0.68
C PRO A 22 4.65 -24.60 -2.05
N GLU A 23 3.33 -24.86 -2.11
CA GLU A 23 2.59 -25.08 -3.36
C GLU A 23 2.60 -23.89 -4.32
N HIS A 24 2.77 -22.67 -3.80
CA HIS A 24 2.76 -21.44 -4.58
C HIS A 24 4.13 -21.08 -5.19
N GLY A 25 5.20 -21.80 -4.84
CA GLY A 25 6.55 -21.59 -5.36
C GLY A 25 7.45 -20.79 -4.40
N ARG A 26 8.49 -20.16 -4.95
CA ARG A 26 9.48 -19.38 -4.18
C ARG A 26 8.87 -18.05 -3.75
N LEU A 27 8.95 -17.71 -2.46
CA LEU A 27 8.55 -16.40 -1.96
C LEU A 27 9.54 -15.34 -2.48
N VAL A 28 9.07 -14.42 -3.32
CA VAL A 28 9.89 -13.35 -3.92
C VAL A 28 9.65 -11.98 -3.33
N TYR A 29 8.52 -11.79 -2.62
CA TYR A 29 8.23 -10.52 -1.96
C TYR A 29 7.30 -10.70 -0.76
N LYS A 30 7.55 -9.92 0.29
CA LYS A 30 6.74 -9.86 1.51
C LYS A 30 6.41 -8.41 1.85
N GLY A 31 5.16 -8.05 1.62
CA GLY A 31 4.61 -6.74 1.95
C GLY A 31 4.36 -6.59 3.45
N ASN A 32 4.45 -5.35 3.94
CA ASN A 32 4.19 -4.98 5.32
C ASN A 32 2.89 -4.16 5.44
N LEU A 33 1.75 -4.81 5.21
CA LEU A 33 0.44 -4.14 5.31
C LEU A 33 0.19 -3.59 6.71
N ALA A 34 0.67 -4.28 7.75
CA ALA A 34 0.54 -3.82 9.13
C ALA A 34 1.13 -2.42 9.33
N LYS A 35 2.29 -2.12 8.71
CA LYS A 35 2.86 -0.76 8.76
C LYS A 35 2.06 0.26 7.98
N ALA A 36 1.46 -0.11 6.85
CA ALA A 36 0.58 0.80 6.11
C ALA A 36 -0.68 1.15 6.92
N VAL A 37 -1.33 0.16 7.53
CA VAL A 37 -2.49 0.36 8.41
C VAL A 37 -2.12 1.20 9.63
N LEU A 38 -0.94 0.96 10.21
CA LEU A 38 -0.42 1.73 11.33
C LEU A 38 -0.19 3.21 10.95
N GLY A 39 0.40 3.47 9.77
CA GLY A 39 0.61 4.84 9.26
C GLY A 39 -0.71 5.60 9.09
N VAL A 40 -1.73 4.97 8.51
CA VAL A 40 -3.07 5.57 8.36
C VAL A 40 -3.69 5.89 9.72
N ARG A 41 -3.57 4.99 10.70
CA ARG A 41 -4.08 5.23 12.07
C ARG A 41 -3.34 6.37 12.76
N PHE A 42 -2.01 6.42 12.67
CA PHE A 42 -1.23 7.52 13.23
C PHE A 42 -1.62 8.86 12.62
N PHE A 43 -1.83 8.91 11.30
CA PHE A 43 -2.27 10.11 10.60
C PHE A 43 -3.66 10.57 11.06
N SER A 44 -4.63 9.65 11.20
CA SER A 44 -5.94 9.99 11.77
C SER A 44 -5.82 10.50 13.21
N TYR A 45 -5.07 9.80 14.06
CA TYR A 45 -4.92 10.19 15.46
C TYR A 45 -4.21 11.54 15.62
N SER A 46 -3.16 11.81 14.86
CA SER A 46 -2.46 13.10 14.91
C SER A 46 -3.39 14.24 14.51
N THR A 47 -4.22 14.04 13.49
CA THR A 47 -5.19 15.04 13.03
C THR A 47 -6.30 15.25 14.07
N SER A 48 -6.80 14.18 14.70
CA SER A 48 -7.78 14.29 15.79
C SER A 48 -7.21 15.04 17.00
N ILE A 49 -5.97 14.71 17.39
CA ILE A 49 -5.27 15.39 18.49
C ILE A 49 -5.06 16.87 18.14
N PHE A 50 -4.62 17.18 16.93
CA PHE A 50 -4.46 18.55 16.45
C PHE A 50 -5.77 19.32 16.52
N ASN A 51 -6.88 18.75 16.01
CA ASN A 51 -8.20 19.37 16.12
C ASN A 51 -8.62 19.58 17.58
N LEU A 52 -8.38 18.61 18.45
CA LEU A 52 -8.71 18.69 19.88
C LEU A 52 -7.97 19.81 20.60
N PHE A 53 -6.72 20.11 20.22
CA PHE A 53 -5.95 21.22 20.79
C PHE A 53 -6.23 22.56 20.11
N MET A 54 -6.51 22.56 18.81
CA MET A 54 -6.77 23.77 18.03
C MET A 54 -8.08 24.46 18.46
N VAL A 55 -9.14 23.68 18.72
CA VAL A 55 -10.46 24.19 19.15
C VAL A 55 -10.40 25.01 20.45
N PRO A 56 -9.86 24.50 21.58
CA PRO A 56 -9.75 25.27 22.81
C PRO A 56 -8.74 26.42 22.70
N TYR A 57 -7.68 26.26 21.89
CA TYR A 57 -6.73 27.34 21.66
C TYR A 57 -7.40 28.55 20.99
N ILE A 58 -8.25 28.32 19.99
CA ILE A 58 -9.00 29.39 19.32
C ILE A 58 -10.04 30.00 20.27
N MET A 59 -10.75 29.18 21.04
CA MET A 59 -11.72 29.69 22.04
C MET A 59 -11.06 30.56 23.11
N LEU A 60 -9.90 30.15 23.65
CA LEU A 60 -9.18 30.89 24.67
C LEU A 60 -8.58 32.20 24.13
N LYS A 61 -8.09 32.20 22.89
CA LYS A 61 -7.42 33.36 22.30
C LYS A 61 -8.38 34.38 21.69
N THR A 62 -9.51 33.92 21.18
CA THR A 62 -10.51 34.76 20.50
C THR A 62 -11.64 35.16 21.43
N GLY A 63 -11.82 34.48 22.58
CA GLY A 63 -12.81 34.82 23.61
C GLY A 63 -14.27 34.62 23.20
N VAL A 64 -14.53 34.35 21.92
CA VAL A 64 -15.85 34.09 21.37
C VAL A 64 -15.84 32.74 20.66
N GLY A 65 -16.99 32.04 20.68
CA GLY A 65 -17.24 30.81 19.93
C GLY A 65 -16.96 30.99 18.45
N PHE A 66 -17.26 29.97 17.64
CA PHE A 66 -17.14 30.02 16.19
C PHE A 66 -18.07 31.09 15.55
N ASP A 67 -17.80 32.38 15.75
CA ASP A 67 -18.65 33.50 15.33
C ASP A 67 -18.61 33.70 13.82
N SER A 68 -17.52 33.28 13.19
CA SER A 68 -17.41 33.33 11.73
C SER A 68 -17.84 32.00 11.13
N LEU A 69 -18.93 32.05 10.36
CA LEU A 69 -19.42 30.93 9.55
C LEU A 69 -18.32 30.33 8.66
N LEU A 70 -17.37 31.14 8.19
CA LEU A 70 -16.21 30.69 7.42
C LEU A 70 -15.26 29.78 8.21
N LEU A 71 -14.93 30.15 9.44
CA LEU A 71 -14.04 29.33 10.27
C LEU A 71 -14.72 28.02 10.65
N GLN A 72 -16.00 28.09 11.01
CA GLN A 72 -16.83 26.91 11.27
C GLN A 72 -16.88 25.96 10.07
N ALA A 73 -17.16 26.49 8.87
CA ALA A 73 -17.19 25.72 7.63
C ALA A 73 -15.83 25.09 7.30
N ALA A 74 -14.73 25.81 7.51
CA ALA A 74 -13.38 25.29 7.31
C ALA A 74 -13.08 24.10 8.23
N PHE A 75 -13.42 24.20 9.52
CA PHE A 75 -13.21 23.11 10.48
C PHE A 75 -14.05 21.87 10.18
N TYR A 76 -15.34 22.05 9.94
CA TYR A 76 -16.19 20.92 9.54
C TYR A 76 -15.77 20.32 8.19
N GLY A 77 -15.26 21.15 7.27
CA GLY A 77 -14.68 20.69 6.01
C GLY A 77 -13.44 19.81 6.22
N VAL A 78 -12.52 20.22 7.10
CA VAL A 78 -11.34 19.43 7.47
C VAL A 78 -11.78 18.12 8.14
N ILE A 79 -12.65 18.17 9.15
CA ILE A 79 -13.14 16.97 9.84
C ILE A 79 -13.81 16.01 8.84
N GLY A 80 -14.69 16.53 7.98
CA GLY A 80 -15.35 15.75 6.92
C GLY A 80 -14.34 15.11 5.97
N PHE A 81 -13.37 15.88 5.47
CA PHE A 81 -12.31 15.39 4.59
C PHE A 81 -11.55 14.21 5.21
N PHE A 82 -11.06 14.35 6.43
CA PHE A 82 -10.32 13.26 7.11
C PHE A 82 -11.20 12.05 7.41
N THR A 83 -12.49 12.26 7.67
CA THR A 83 -13.47 11.19 7.90
C THR A 83 -13.69 10.32 6.65
N PHE A 84 -13.65 10.91 5.45
CA PHE A 84 -13.76 10.15 4.19
C PHE A 84 -12.43 9.63 3.66
N VAL A 85 -11.35 10.39 3.80
CA VAL A 85 -10.02 10.00 3.29
C VAL A 85 -9.53 8.73 3.99
N THR A 86 -9.66 8.64 5.31
CA THR A 86 -9.20 7.48 6.08
C THR A 86 -9.77 6.14 5.58
N PRO A 87 -11.10 5.95 5.47
CA PRO A 87 -11.68 4.70 4.97
C PRO A 87 -11.39 4.47 3.48
N VAL A 88 -11.33 5.53 2.66
CA VAL A 88 -10.98 5.41 1.23
C VAL A 88 -9.53 4.93 1.06
N THR A 89 -8.58 5.55 1.76
CA THR A 89 -7.17 5.16 1.76
C THR A 89 -7.03 3.71 2.21
N LEU A 90 -7.69 3.32 3.30
CA LEU A 90 -7.66 1.94 3.76
C LEU A 90 -8.26 0.97 2.75
N HIS A 91 -9.39 1.32 2.11
CA HIS A 91 -10.03 0.47 1.09
C HIS A 91 -9.13 0.27 -0.14
N VAL A 92 -8.52 1.35 -0.64
CA VAL A 92 -7.61 1.30 -1.79
C VAL A 92 -6.35 0.50 -1.45
N LEU A 93 -5.73 0.76 -0.30
CA LEU A 93 -4.55 0.04 0.15
C LEU A 93 -4.86 -1.45 0.36
N THR A 94 -5.89 -1.82 1.11
CA THR A 94 -6.18 -3.23 1.39
C THR A 94 -6.49 -4.05 0.14
N LYS A 95 -7.21 -3.48 -0.85
CA LYS A 95 -7.62 -4.18 -2.07
C LYS A 95 -6.49 -4.40 -3.07
N GLY A 96 -5.59 -3.41 -3.21
CA GLY A 96 -4.50 -3.45 -4.17
C GLY A 96 -3.16 -3.93 -3.59
N TYR A 97 -2.98 -3.85 -2.28
CA TYR A 97 -1.69 -4.17 -1.65
C TYR A 97 -1.41 -5.67 -1.67
N VAL A 98 -0.31 -6.03 -2.31
CA VAL A 98 0.22 -7.39 -2.29
C VAL A 98 0.90 -7.59 -0.95
N ILE A 99 0.46 -8.60 -0.20
CA ILE A 99 1.08 -8.97 1.08
C ILE A 99 2.18 -10.00 0.90
N ARG A 100 2.00 -10.91 -0.06
CA ARG A 100 2.97 -11.95 -0.38
C ARG A 100 2.92 -12.21 -1.88
N LEU A 101 4.08 -12.35 -2.49
CA LEU A 101 4.18 -12.71 -3.90
C LEU A 101 5.08 -13.92 -4.00
N TYR A 102 4.57 -14.95 -4.68
CA TYR A 102 5.31 -16.16 -4.98
C TYR A 102 5.57 -16.24 -6.48
N TYR A 103 6.72 -16.77 -6.85
CA TYR A 103 7.13 -17.02 -8.23
C TYR A 103 7.38 -18.50 -8.44
N LYS A 104 6.93 -19.02 -9.58
CA LYS A 104 7.19 -20.38 -10.02
C LYS A 104 7.88 -20.36 -11.38
N ASP A 105 9.10 -20.88 -11.39
CA ASP A 105 10.02 -20.89 -12.53
C ASP A 105 9.55 -21.83 -13.66
N ASP A 106 8.87 -22.92 -13.31
CA ASP A 106 8.39 -23.95 -14.24
C ASP A 106 7.43 -23.42 -15.32
N ARG A 107 6.61 -22.43 -14.99
CA ARG A 107 5.53 -21.90 -15.84
C ARG A 107 5.54 -20.38 -15.97
N ASP A 108 6.60 -19.71 -15.51
CA ASP A 108 6.70 -18.25 -15.47
C ASP A 108 5.44 -17.59 -14.88
N THR A 109 5.00 -18.13 -13.73
CA THR A 109 3.72 -17.79 -13.12
C THR A 109 3.92 -17.19 -11.74
N TYR A 110 3.20 -16.12 -11.46
CA TYR A 110 3.16 -15.44 -10.19
C TYR A 110 1.86 -15.72 -9.44
N THR A 111 1.97 -15.88 -8.13
CA THR A 111 0.83 -15.94 -7.21
C THR A 111 0.91 -14.77 -6.24
N ALA A 112 0.09 -13.75 -6.46
CA ALA A 112 -0.07 -12.65 -5.51
C ALA A 112 -1.14 -12.99 -4.48
N ILE A 113 -0.79 -12.89 -3.22
CA ILE A 113 -1.74 -12.90 -2.11
C ILE A 113 -2.03 -11.44 -1.75
N THR A 114 -3.31 -11.07 -1.79
CA THR A 114 -3.82 -9.77 -1.34
C THR A 114 -4.86 -9.98 -0.26
N TYR A 115 -5.21 -8.92 0.48
CA TYR A 115 -6.42 -8.94 1.29
C TYR A 115 -7.62 -8.41 0.52
N ASN A 116 -8.82 -8.81 0.93
CA ASN A 116 -10.06 -8.17 0.49
C ASN A 116 -10.50 -7.08 1.51
N ALA A 117 -11.64 -6.42 1.25
CA ALA A 117 -12.17 -5.38 2.13
C ALA A 117 -12.50 -5.86 3.56
N ILE A 118 -12.64 -7.18 3.75
CA ILE A 118 -12.94 -7.84 5.04
C ILE A 118 -11.65 -8.48 5.61
N LEU A 119 -10.47 -8.08 5.13
CA LEU A 119 -9.17 -8.61 5.59
C LEU A 119 -8.99 -10.13 5.40
N ALA A 120 -9.75 -10.77 4.51
CA ALA A 120 -9.54 -12.16 4.15
C ALA A 120 -8.53 -12.28 3.00
N GLU A 121 -7.67 -13.29 3.08
CA GLU A 121 -6.64 -13.55 2.07
C GLU A 121 -7.26 -14.03 0.76
N LYS A 122 -6.74 -13.50 -0.35
CA LYS A 122 -7.15 -13.86 -1.70
C LYS A 122 -5.92 -14.10 -2.56
N ALA A 123 -5.77 -15.32 -3.05
CA ALA A 123 -4.75 -15.67 -4.03
C ALA A 123 -5.19 -15.27 -5.45
N THR A 124 -4.29 -14.68 -6.21
CA THR A 124 -4.47 -14.37 -7.63
C THR A 124 -3.26 -14.89 -8.41
N VAL A 125 -3.53 -15.79 -9.36
CA VAL A 125 -2.50 -16.39 -10.22
C VAL A 125 -2.50 -15.70 -11.59
N PHE A 126 -1.32 -15.27 -12.04
CA PHE A 126 -1.12 -14.57 -13.31
C PHE A 126 0.27 -14.84 -13.89
N HIS A 127 0.43 -14.68 -15.19
CA HIS A 127 1.74 -14.81 -15.83
C HIS A 127 2.42 -13.44 -15.91
N GLN A 128 3.75 -13.42 -16.06
CA GLN A 128 4.51 -12.19 -16.29
C GLN A 128 3.98 -11.40 -17.50
N LYS A 129 3.65 -12.09 -18.60
CA LYS A 129 3.04 -11.48 -19.81
C LYS A 129 1.68 -10.79 -19.58
N ASP A 130 0.98 -11.15 -18.50
CA ASP A 130 -0.30 -10.52 -18.15
C ASP A 130 -0.10 -9.23 -17.32
N VAL A 131 1.15 -8.90 -17.00
CA VAL A 131 1.54 -7.70 -16.25
C VAL A 131 1.57 -6.50 -17.19
N LYS A 132 0.82 -5.45 -16.81
CA LYS A 132 0.82 -4.16 -17.53
C LYS A 132 1.26 -3.05 -16.59
N ILE A 133 2.25 -2.28 -17.02
CA ILE A 133 2.70 -1.08 -16.31
C ILE A 133 1.76 0.08 -16.69
N PRO A 134 1.19 0.82 -15.72
CA PRO A 134 0.40 1.99 -16.04
C PRO A 134 1.26 3.13 -16.62
N ASP A 135 0.82 3.74 -17.74
CA ASP A 135 1.50 4.89 -18.38
C ASP A 135 1.55 6.15 -17.51
N ILE A 136 0.51 6.33 -16.68
CA ILE A 136 0.40 7.45 -15.75
C ILE A 136 0.36 6.82 -14.37
N THR A 137 1.18 7.31 -13.44
CA THR A 137 1.29 6.82 -12.06
C THR A 137 -0.09 6.81 -11.38
N LYS A 138 -0.86 5.75 -11.58
CA LYS A 138 -2.17 5.55 -10.95
C LYS A 138 -1.88 5.52 -9.46
N MET A 139 -2.45 6.48 -8.72
CA MET A 139 -2.23 6.56 -7.28
C MET A 139 -2.53 5.19 -6.67
N PHE A 140 -1.51 4.59 -6.02
CA PHE A 140 -1.60 3.27 -5.37
C PHE A 140 -1.67 2.04 -6.29
N THR A 141 -1.15 2.10 -7.53
CA THR A 141 -0.96 0.91 -8.39
C THR A 141 0.44 0.88 -8.97
N THR A 142 1.20 -0.19 -8.69
CA THR A 142 2.52 -0.42 -9.30
C THR A 142 2.39 -1.11 -10.66
N PHE A 143 1.51 -2.11 -10.76
CA PHE A 143 1.25 -2.85 -11.98
C PHE A 143 -0.17 -3.41 -12.00
N TYR A 144 -0.66 -3.78 -13.17
CA TYR A 144 -1.88 -4.53 -13.33
C TYR A 144 -1.57 -5.99 -13.63
N ALA A 145 -2.14 -6.90 -12.84
CA ALA A 145 -2.19 -8.32 -13.19
C ALA A 145 -3.54 -8.61 -13.85
N LYS A 146 -3.56 -8.78 -15.18
CA LYS A 146 -4.77 -8.90 -15.99
C LYS A 146 -5.66 -7.65 -15.88
N THR A 147 -6.69 -7.68 -15.04
CA THR A 147 -7.63 -6.58 -14.77
C THR A 147 -7.56 -6.04 -13.35
N LYS A 148 -6.67 -6.60 -12.50
CA LYS A 148 -6.54 -6.20 -11.09
C LYS A 148 -5.33 -5.29 -10.88
N SER A 149 -5.54 -4.16 -10.21
CA SER A 149 -4.48 -3.28 -9.73
C SER A 149 -3.73 -3.92 -8.57
N MET A 150 -2.40 -3.95 -8.65
CA MET A 150 -1.51 -4.46 -7.61
C MET A 150 -0.53 -3.38 -7.19
N LEU A 151 -0.30 -3.27 -5.89
CA LEU A 151 0.64 -2.35 -5.27
C LEU A 151 1.70 -3.17 -4.54
N VAL A 152 2.95 -2.99 -4.98
CA VAL A 152 4.14 -3.58 -4.36
C VAL A 152 5.16 -2.49 -4.09
N ASN A 153 5.92 -2.65 -3.01
CA ASN A 153 7.05 -1.79 -2.72
C ASN A 153 8.35 -2.43 -3.23
N PRO A 154 9.09 -1.83 -4.18
CA PRO A 154 10.32 -2.41 -4.71
C PRO A 154 11.39 -2.66 -3.65
N THR A 155 11.41 -1.89 -2.55
CA THR A 155 12.42 -2.04 -1.48
C THR A 155 12.22 -3.27 -0.59
N LEU A 156 11.06 -3.94 -0.68
CA LEU A 156 10.76 -5.15 0.10
C LEU A 156 11.00 -6.45 -0.68
N PHE A 157 11.56 -6.36 -1.89
CA PHE A 157 12.04 -7.51 -2.64
C PHE A 157 13.45 -7.89 -2.12
N PRO A 158 13.67 -9.13 -1.65
CA PRO A 158 15.01 -9.57 -1.23
C PRO A 158 16.01 -9.57 -2.38
N ASN A 159 15.55 -9.88 -3.59
CA ASN A 159 16.34 -9.84 -4.81
C ASN A 159 15.77 -8.80 -5.78
N PRO A 160 16.52 -7.74 -6.14
CA PRO A 160 16.09 -6.74 -7.11
C PRO A 160 15.74 -7.33 -8.49
N GLN A 161 16.38 -8.44 -8.89
CA GLN A 161 16.10 -9.08 -10.17
C GLN A 161 14.69 -9.65 -10.26
N ASP A 162 14.11 -10.09 -9.13
CA ASP A 162 12.73 -10.58 -9.10
C ASP A 162 11.75 -9.42 -9.39
N TYR A 163 12.06 -8.19 -8.99
CA TYR A 163 11.28 -7.01 -9.32
C TYR A 163 11.44 -6.63 -10.80
N HIS A 164 12.66 -6.63 -11.33
CA HIS A 164 12.91 -6.35 -12.75
C HIS A 164 12.20 -7.35 -13.66
N HIS A 165 12.25 -8.63 -13.31
CA HIS A 165 11.55 -9.68 -14.05
C HIS A 165 10.03 -9.52 -13.92
N LEU A 166 9.48 -9.24 -12.73
CA LEU A 166 8.05 -8.97 -12.57
C LEU A 166 7.56 -7.80 -13.44
N MET A 167 8.36 -6.73 -13.52
CA MET A 167 8.04 -5.54 -14.30
C MET A 167 8.38 -5.69 -15.80
N GLY A 168 9.04 -6.78 -16.21
CA GLY A 168 9.45 -6.99 -17.60
C GLY A 168 10.62 -6.11 -18.08
N TYR A 169 11.37 -5.50 -17.15
CA TYR A 169 12.53 -4.66 -17.48
C TYR A 169 13.72 -5.46 -17.99
N ASP A 170 13.75 -6.76 -17.69
CA ASP A 170 14.71 -7.73 -18.21
C ASP A 170 14.59 -7.94 -19.74
N LYS A 171 13.39 -7.76 -20.29
CA LYS A 171 13.10 -7.95 -21.72
C LYS A 171 13.20 -6.64 -22.51
N SER A 172 13.00 -5.49 -21.86
CA SER A 172 12.97 -4.19 -22.53
C SER A 172 14.33 -3.71 -23.08
N SER A 173 15.46 -4.24 -22.58
CA SER A 173 16.77 -3.97 -23.17
C SER A 173 16.86 -4.42 -24.63
N PHE A 174 16.10 -5.44 -25.03
CA PHE A 174 16.10 -5.95 -26.41
C PHE A 174 15.15 -5.18 -27.34
N TYR A 175 14.13 -4.50 -26.82
CA TYR A 175 13.15 -3.81 -27.66
C TYR A 175 13.61 -2.41 -28.09
N PHE A 176 14.38 -1.72 -27.24
CA PHE A 176 14.94 -0.40 -27.57
C PHE A 176 15.99 -0.49 -28.70
N ASP A 177 16.82 -1.54 -28.66
CA ASP A 177 17.86 -1.79 -29.68
C ASP A 177 17.26 -2.21 -31.05
N LEU A 178 16.11 -2.88 -31.05
CA LEU A 178 15.42 -3.29 -32.28
C LEU A 178 14.69 -2.13 -32.99
N GLU A 179 14.20 -1.14 -32.25
CA GLU A 179 13.59 0.08 -32.83
C GLU A 179 14.68 0.99 -33.43
N GLU A 180 15.82 1.13 -32.75
CA GLU A 180 16.96 1.92 -33.24
C GLU A 180 17.62 1.29 -34.49
N GLY A 181 17.64 -0.06 -34.56
CA GLY A 181 18.08 -0.80 -35.75
C GLY A 181 17.11 -0.73 -36.95
N LYS A 182 15.81 -0.53 -36.71
CA LYS A 182 14.80 -0.40 -37.79
C LYS A 182 14.78 0.98 -38.43
N GLU A 183 14.91 2.05 -37.63
CA GLU A 183 14.97 3.42 -38.19
C GLU A 183 16.25 3.67 -39.02
N ALA A 184 17.35 2.98 -38.72
CA ALA A 184 18.59 3.06 -39.49
C ALA A 184 18.54 2.27 -40.83
N GLY A 185 17.64 1.29 -40.95
CA GLY A 185 17.45 0.49 -42.16
C GLY A 185 16.53 1.12 -43.21
N GLU A 186 15.66 2.04 -42.82
CA GLU A 186 14.67 2.69 -43.70
C GLU A 186 15.16 4.03 -44.28
N ARG A 187 16.36 4.49 -43.90
CA ARG A 187 17.04 5.70 -44.42
C ARG A 187 18.18 5.41 -45.41
N LYS A 188 18.16 4.27 -46.11
CA LYS A 188 19.12 3.96 -47.18
C LYS A 188 18.43 3.62 -48.49
#